data_AF-A0A1T4Y832-F1
#
_entry.id   AF-A0A1T4Y832-F1
#
_cell.length_a   1.000
_cell.length_b   1.000
_cell.length_c   1.000
_cell.angle_alpha   90.00
_cell.angle_beta   90.00
_cell.angle_gamma   90.00
#
_symmetry.space_group_name_H-M   'P 1'
#
loop_
_entity.id
_entity.type
_entity.pdbx_description
1 polymer ?
#
loop_
_entity_poly.entity_id
_entity_poly.type
_entity_poly.pdbx_seq_one_letter_code
_entity_poly.pdbx_strand_id
1 'polypeptide(L)'
;MSDTTPVAPAEAQVLLDRAEHLSRSAHNATRWPYITFILALGVATSMGTLAMGLTTGNAFGLAYFGTLTVTFALIMFFMITIRGRSAFSRGRRWTVYIAAWFVTYAAAISVVIWAHGSVLASGITSALILLVTMACAAREARP
;
A
#
# COMPACT_ATOMS: atom_id res chain seq x y z
N MET A 1 0.39 0.01 52.31
CA MET A 1 -1.06 0.19 52.08
C MET A 1 -1.18 1.15 50.92
N SER A 2 -1.60 0.66 49.76
CA SER A 2 -1.78 1.51 48.58
C SER A 2 -3.10 2.25 48.73
N ASP A 3 -3.05 3.57 48.86
CA ASP A 3 -4.22 4.45 48.79
C ASP A 3 -4.82 4.35 47.39
N THR A 4 -5.80 3.45 47.21
CA THR A 4 -6.69 3.48 46.06
C THR A 4 -7.80 4.47 46.39
N THR A 5 -7.53 5.76 46.17
CA THR A 5 -8.57 6.79 46.21
C THR A 5 -9.66 6.38 45.20
N PRO A 6 -10.91 6.19 45.65
CA PRO A 6 -11.97 5.75 44.76
C PRO A 6 -12.21 6.81 43.70
N VAL A 7 -11.91 6.46 42.44
CA VAL A 7 -12.13 7.32 41.28
C VAL A 7 -13.62 7.67 41.23
N ALA A 8 -13.94 8.95 41.24
CA ALA A 8 -15.33 9.40 41.12
C ALA A 8 -15.89 8.94 39.76
N PRO A 9 -17.17 8.53 39.67
CA PRO A 9 -17.73 7.97 38.44
C PRO A 9 -17.59 8.91 37.21
N ALA A 10 -17.58 10.24 37.42
CA ALA A 10 -17.30 11.21 36.37
C ALA A 10 -15.84 11.18 35.88
N GLU A 11 -14.86 11.00 36.78
CA GLU A 11 -13.45 10.84 36.40
C GLU A 11 -13.20 9.51 35.68
N ALA A 12 -13.91 8.45 36.08
CA ALA A 12 -13.84 7.15 35.40
C ALA A 12 -14.32 7.24 33.94
N GLN A 13 -15.41 7.98 33.68
CA GLN A 13 -15.91 8.20 32.31
C GLN A 13 -14.90 8.97 31.45
N VAL A 14 -14.32 10.05 31.99
CA VAL A 14 -13.30 10.83 31.27
C VAL A 14 -12.06 9.99 30.94
N LEU A 15 -11.64 9.10 31.85
CA LEU A 15 -10.52 8.19 31.62
C LEU A 15 -10.82 7.14 30.54
N LEU A 16 -12.05 6.59 30.51
CA LEU A 16 -12.49 5.65 29.48
C LEU A 16 -12.58 6.31 28.10
N ASP A 17 -13.18 7.50 28.00
CA ASP A 17 -13.24 8.25 26.74
C ASP A 17 -11.84 8.56 26.19
N ARG A 18 -10.91 8.92 27.08
CA ARG A 18 -9.52 9.18 26.71
C ARG A 18 -8.79 7.92 26.24
N ALA A 19 -9.02 6.79 26.92
CA ALA A 19 -8.48 5.50 26.51
C ALA A 19 -9.03 5.05 25.16
N GLU A 20 -10.32 5.24 24.91
CA GLU A 20 -10.96 4.91 23.63
C GLU A 20 -10.48 5.81 22.49
N HIS A 21 -10.27 7.11 22.77
CA HIS A 21 -9.66 8.02 21.82
C HIS A 21 -8.20 7.67 21.50
N LEU A 22 -7.40 7.32 22.52
CA LEU A 22 -6.01 6.86 22.35
C LEU A 22 -5.93 5.53 21.58
N SER A 23 -6.84 4.60 21.87
CA SER A 23 -6.95 3.33 21.15
C SER A 23 -7.26 3.56 19.67
N ARG A 24 -8.26 4.41 19.37
CA ARG A 24 -8.63 4.77 17.99
C ARG A 24 -7.52 5.52 17.26
N SER A 25 -6.83 6.45 17.93
CA SER A 25 -5.75 7.22 17.30
C SER A 25 -4.52 6.34 17.04
N ALA A 26 -4.15 5.46 17.97
CA ALA A 26 -3.05 4.51 17.79
C ALA A 26 -3.36 3.50 16.66
N HIS A 27 -4.60 3.03 16.59
CA HIS A 27 -5.07 2.12 15.54
C HIS A 27 -5.11 2.79 14.16
N ASN A 28 -5.55 4.05 14.07
CA ASN A 28 -5.54 4.79 12.81
C ASN A 28 -4.11 5.16 12.36
N ALA A 29 -3.23 5.55 13.28
CA ALA A 29 -1.85 5.89 12.97
C ALA A 29 -1.05 4.70 12.40
N THR A 30 -1.44 3.47 12.74
CA THR A 30 -0.80 2.25 12.25
C THR A 30 -1.29 1.80 10.87
N ARG A 31 -2.50 2.22 10.42
CA ARG A 31 -3.04 1.90 9.09
C ARG A 31 -2.44 2.75 7.96
N TRP A 32 -2.11 4.01 8.24
CA TRP A 32 -1.61 4.96 7.23
C TRP A 32 -0.37 4.50 6.44
N PRO A 33 0.67 3.92 7.06
CA PRO A 33 1.84 3.42 6.33
C PRO A 33 1.51 2.35 5.28
N TYR A 34 0.51 1.51 5.54
CA TYR A 34 0.06 0.46 4.61
C TYR A 34 -0.67 1.07 3.40
N ILE A 35 -1.53 2.06 3.66
CA ILE A 35 -2.26 2.80 2.63
C ILE A 35 -1.29 3.58 1.73
N THR A 36 -0.33 4.30 2.32
CA THR A 36 0.65 5.07 1.55
C THR A 36 1.56 4.18 0.73
N PHE A 37 1.98 3.03 1.28
CA PHE A 37 2.79 2.07 0.54
C PHE A 37 2.06 1.48 -0.66
N ILE A 38 0.83 0.97 -0.50
CA ILE A 38 0.13 0.35 -1.61
C ILE A 38 -0.18 1.34 -2.74
N LEU A 39 -0.44 2.59 -2.36
CA LEU A 39 -0.67 3.67 -3.31
C LEU A 39 0.63 4.07 -4.03
N ALA A 40 1.74 4.24 -3.31
CA ALA A 40 3.04 4.51 -3.91
C ALA A 40 3.48 3.37 -4.85
N LEU A 41 3.28 2.13 -4.44
CA LEU A 41 3.56 0.94 -5.23
C LEU A 41 2.71 0.90 -6.51
N GLY A 42 1.42 1.20 -6.39
CA GLY A 42 0.50 1.29 -7.52
C GLY A 42 0.86 2.38 -8.52
N VAL A 43 1.19 3.58 -8.04
CA VAL A 43 1.63 4.70 -8.89
C VAL A 43 2.94 4.37 -9.60
N ALA A 44 3.93 3.85 -8.88
CA ALA A 44 5.22 3.48 -9.44
C ALA A 44 5.08 2.41 -10.55
N THR A 45 4.30 1.37 -10.28
CA THR A 45 4.07 0.31 -11.27
C THR A 45 3.21 0.76 -12.45
N SER A 46 2.16 1.56 -12.21
CA SER A 46 1.31 2.12 -13.27
C SER A 46 2.11 3.05 -14.20
N MET A 47 2.89 3.97 -13.65
CA MET A 47 3.77 4.86 -14.43
C MET A 47 4.88 4.10 -15.13
N GLY A 48 5.46 3.10 -14.48
CA GLY A 48 6.46 2.22 -15.09
C GLY A 48 5.92 1.46 -16.30
N THR A 49 4.74 0.86 -16.16
CA THR A 49 4.03 0.17 -17.27
C THR A 49 3.69 1.13 -18.41
N LEU A 50 3.31 2.36 -18.10
CA LEU A 50 3.02 3.38 -19.12
C LEU A 50 4.30 3.79 -19.85
N ALA A 51 5.39 4.04 -19.11
CA ALA A 51 6.68 4.39 -19.67
C ALA A 51 7.21 3.28 -20.59
N MET A 52 7.07 2.00 -20.19
CA MET A 52 7.41 0.85 -21.04
C MET A 52 6.55 0.79 -22.32
N GLY A 53 5.28 1.17 -22.25
CA GLY A 53 4.41 1.25 -23.43
C GLY A 53 4.77 2.37 -24.41
N LEU A 54 5.30 3.48 -23.89
CA LEU A 54 5.68 4.66 -24.66
C LEU A 54 7.11 4.61 -25.21
N THR A 55 7.94 3.67 -24.76
CA THR A 55 9.35 3.60 -25.09
C THR A 55 9.71 2.31 -25.83
N THR A 56 10.76 2.37 -26.64
CA THR A 56 11.28 1.23 -27.40
C THR A 56 12.80 1.11 -27.24
N GLY A 57 13.36 -0.07 -27.53
CA GLY A 57 14.81 -0.29 -27.52
C GLY A 57 15.45 -0.05 -26.15
N ASN A 58 16.54 0.71 -26.09
CA ASN A 58 17.27 0.93 -24.83
C ASN A 58 16.45 1.73 -23.79
N ALA A 59 15.55 2.62 -24.24
CA ALA A 59 14.66 3.36 -23.37
C ALA A 59 13.62 2.45 -22.69
N PHE A 60 13.14 1.42 -23.39
CA PHE A 60 12.29 0.37 -22.80
C PHE A 60 13.03 -0.38 -21.70
N GLY A 61 14.27 -0.81 -21.97
CA GLY A 61 15.11 -1.49 -20.99
C GLY A 61 15.34 -0.64 -19.74
N LEU A 62 15.61 0.66 -19.92
CA LEU A 62 15.77 1.61 -18.82
C LEU A 62 14.46 1.79 -18.02
N ALA A 63 13.31 1.91 -18.69
CA ALA A 63 12.01 2.01 -18.04
C ALA A 63 11.68 0.74 -17.23
N TYR A 64 11.94 -0.43 -17.79
CA TYR A 64 11.76 -1.72 -17.12
C TYR A 64 12.65 -1.85 -15.87
N PHE A 65 13.96 -1.63 -16.02
CA PHE A 65 14.89 -1.69 -14.90
C PHE A 65 14.59 -0.64 -13.84
N GLY A 66 14.32 0.61 -14.24
CA GLY A 66 13.95 1.69 -13.33
C GLY A 66 12.70 1.35 -12.53
N THR A 67 11.67 0.80 -13.18
CA THR A 67 10.43 0.37 -12.50
C THR A 67 10.71 -0.74 -11.49
N LEU A 68 11.52 -1.73 -11.86
CA LEU A 68 11.92 -2.79 -10.93
C LEU A 68 12.72 -2.25 -9.74
N THR A 69 13.68 -1.37 -9.98
CA THR A 69 14.49 -0.76 -8.92
C THR A 69 13.63 0.05 -7.96
N VAL A 70 12.72 0.91 -8.46
CA VAL A 70 11.82 1.70 -7.61
C VAL A 70 10.87 0.79 -6.83
N THR A 71 10.28 -0.21 -7.48
CA THR A 71 9.40 -1.19 -6.82
C THR A 71 10.13 -1.92 -5.71
N PHE A 72 11.35 -2.38 -5.97
CA PHE A 72 12.18 -3.07 -4.98
C PHE A 72 12.59 -2.15 -3.83
N ALA A 73 12.98 -0.91 -4.13
CA ALA A 73 13.32 0.10 -3.14
C ALA A 73 12.12 0.43 -2.22
N LEU A 74 10.91 0.56 -2.78
CA LEU A 74 9.68 0.74 -2.01
C LEU A 74 9.43 -0.45 -1.09
N ILE A 75 9.54 -1.68 -1.59
CA ILE A 75 9.36 -2.90 -0.79
C ILE A 75 10.39 -2.95 0.36
N MET A 76 11.67 -2.71 0.08
CA MET A 76 12.71 -2.68 1.10
C MET A 76 12.46 -1.59 2.14
N PHE A 77 12.17 -0.37 1.69
CA PHE A 77 11.85 0.76 2.56
C PHE A 77 10.71 0.40 3.51
N PHE A 78 9.61 -0.13 2.98
CA PHE A 78 8.46 -0.58 3.76
C PHE A 78 8.81 -1.68 4.76
N MET A 79 9.57 -2.70 4.34
CA MET A 79 10.03 -3.77 5.22
C MET A 79 10.89 -3.24 6.37
N ILE A 80 11.78 -2.27 6.11
CA ILE A 80 12.62 -1.64 7.12
C ILE A 80 11.78 -0.78 8.07
N THR A 81 10.86 0.03 7.55
CA THR A 81 10.01 0.95 8.35
C THR A 81 9.09 0.21 9.32
N ILE A 82 8.67 -1.01 8.99
CA ILE A 82 7.72 -1.80 9.80
C ILE A 82 8.44 -2.80 10.71
N ARG A 83 9.74 -3.04 10.48
CA ARG A 83 10.57 -3.93 11.30
C ARG A 83 10.57 -3.42 12.75
N GLY A 84 9.96 -4.20 13.66
CA GLY A 84 9.84 -3.85 15.09
C GLY A 84 8.46 -3.36 15.54
N ARG A 85 7.55 -3.04 14.61
CA ARG A 85 6.12 -2.84 14.94
C ARG A 85 5.43 -4.19 14.97
N SER A 86 5.51 -4.89 16.11
CA SER A 86 4.82 -6.16 16.37
C SER A 86 3.29 -6.00 16.51
N ALA A 87 2.80 -4.76 16.57
CA ALA A 87 1.40 -4.46 16.74
C ALA A 87 0.64 -4.76 15.43
N PHE A 88 -0.18 -5.79 15.50
CA PHE A 88 -1.23 -6.13 14.54
C PHE A 88 -0.75 -6.73 13.21
N SER A 89 -0.62 -8.05 13.27
CA SER A 89 -0.73 -9.04 12.20
C SER A 89 -0.63 -8.49 10.78
N ARG A 90 0.33 -9.04 10.04
CA ARG A 90 0.26 -9.28 8.59
C ARG A 90 -1.07 -9.98 8.25
N GLY A 91 -2.17 -9.24 8.28
CA GLY A 91 -3.51 -9.77 8.31
C GLY A 91 -3.86 -10.36 6.95
N ARG A 92 -4.78 -11.33 6.92
CA ARG A 92 -5.28 -11.95 5.69
C ARG A 92 -5.67 -10.90 4.63
N ARG A 93 -6.19 -9.74 5.05
CA ARG A 93 -6.52 -8.60 4.18
C ARG A 93 -5.29 -7.99 3.48
N TRP A 94 -4.20 -7.77 4.21
CA TRP A 94 -2.95 -7.25 3.65
C TRP A 94 -2.38 -8.19 2.58
N THR A 95 -2.37 -9.49 2.88
CA THR A 95 -1.95 -10.51 1.91
C THR A 95 -2.83 -10.49 0.65
N VAL A 96 -4.15 -10.31 0.80
CA VAL A 96 -5.07 -10.17 -0.34
C VAL A 96 -4.75 -8.93 -1.17
N TYR A 97 -4.43 -7.78 -0.56
CA TYR A 97 -4.10 -6.57 -1.33
C TYR A 97 -2.79 -6.71 -2.11
N ILE A 98 -1.76 -7.30 -1.49
CA ILE A 98 -0.49 -7.56 -2.16
C ILE A 98 -0.67 -8.60 -3.27
N ALA A 99 -1.46 -9.65 -3.03
CA ALA A 99 -1.79 -10.63 -4.06
C ALA A 99 -2.56 -10.01 -5.22
N ALA A 100 -3.55 -9.14 -4.93
CA ALA A 100 -4.29 -8.42 -5.96
C ALA A 100 -3.37 -7.52 -6.78
N TRP A 101 -2.51 -6.71 -6.15
CA TRP A 101 -1.50 -5.93 -6.86
C TRP A 101 -0.58 -6.80 -7.71
N PHE A 102 -0.06 -7.90 -7.16
CA PHE A 102 0.86 -8.79 -7.86
C PHE A 102 0.20 -9.42 -9.09
N VAL A 103 -1.03 -9.93 -8.97
CA VAL A 103 -1.78 -10.50 -10.09
C VAL A 103 -2.03 -9.45 -11.17
N THR A 104 -2.40 -8.23 -10.78
CA THR A 104 -2.66 -7.13 -11.73
C THR A 104 -1.40 -6.71 -12.46
N TYR A 105 -0.27 -6.62 -11.74
CA TYR A 105 1.02 -6.25 -12.31
C TYR A 105 1.60 -7.36 -13.18
N ALA A 106 1.47 -8.63 -12.78
CA ALA A 106 1.87 -9.77 -13.60
C ALA A 106 1.10 -9.81 -14.92
N ALA A 107 -0.23 -9.61 -14.88
CA ALA A 107 -1.05 -9.51 -16.08
C ALA A 107 -0.61 -8.32 -16.97
N ALA A 108 -0.32 -7.17 -16.37
CA ALA A 108 0.17 -6.00 -17.10
C ALA A 108 1.52 -6.25 -17.79
N ILE A 109 2.48 -6.88 -17.09
CA ILE A 109 3.77 -7.26 -17.68
C ILE A 109 3.57 -8.25 -18.82
N SER A 110 2.72 -9.26 -18.65
CA SER A 110 2.42 -10.21 -19.73
C SER A 110 1.88 -9.49 -20.97
N VAL A 111 0.98 -8.52 -20.78
CA VAL A 111 0.46 -7.69 -21.89
C VAL A 111 1.55 -6.84 -22.52
N VAL A 112 2.44 -6.21 -21.74
CA VAL A 112 3.55 -5.41 -22.28
C VAL A 112 4.53 -6.26 -23.10
N ILE A 113 4.83 -7.47 -22.64
CA ILE A 113 5.70 -8.42 -23.36
C ILE A 113 5.03 -8.93 -24.64
N TRP A 114 3.72 -9.17 -24.62
CA TRP A 114 3.02 -9.75 -25.77
C TRP A 114 2.58 -8.70 -26.81
N ALA A 115 2.15 -7.53 -26.35
CA ALA A 115 1.66 -6.43 -27.18
C ALA A 115 2.69 -5.31 -27.29
N HIS A 116 3.96 -5.67 -27.57
CA HIS A 116 5.07 -4.73 -27.73
C HIS A 116 4.66 -3.50 -28.57
N GLY A 117 4.77 -2.31 -27.98
CA GLY A 117 4.49 -1.02 -28.66
C GLY A 117 3.02 -0.58 -28.69
N SER A 118 2.08 -1.35 -28.14
CA SER A 118 0.68 -0.94 -28.05
C SER A 118 0.45 0.02 -26.88
N VAL A 119 0.55 1.33 -27.16
CA VAL A 119 0.29 2.41 -26.19
C VAL A 119 -1.10 2.27 -25.56
N LEU A 120 -2.08 1.80 -26.31
CA LEU A 120 -3.46 1.61 -25.84
C LEU A 120 -3.55 0.45 -24.83
N ALA A 121 -2.87 -0.67 -25.08
CA ALA A 121 -2.81 -1.79 -24.13
C ALA A 121 -2.02 -1.43 -22.87
N SER A 122 -0.92 -0.69 -23.01
CA SER A 122 -0.15 -0.18 -21.88
C SER A 122 -0.95 0.83 -21.06
N GLY A 123 -1.70 1.73 -21.69
CA GLY A 123 -2.59 2.67 -21.00
C GLY A 123 -3.69 1.96 -20.20
N ILE A 124 -4.34 0.95 -20.78
CA ILE A 124 -5.38 0.16 -20.09
C ILE A 124 -4.79 -0.58 -18.89
N THR A 125 -3.64 -1.24 -19.06
CA THR A 125 -3.01 -2.02 -17.98
C THR A 125 -2.47 -1.11 -16.86
N SER A 126 -1.90 0.04 -17.19
CA SER A 126 -1.54 1.08 -16.22
C SER A 126 -2.73 1.60 -15.44
N ALA A 127 -3.86 1.88 -16.11
CA ALA A 127 -5.09 2.31 -15.45
C ALA A 127 -5.64 1.22 -14.52
N LEU A 128 -5.60 -0.05 -14.93
CA LEU A 128 -6.03 -1.18 -14.11
C LEU A 128 -5.18 -1.32 -12.84
N ILE A 129 -3.85 -1.22 -12.94
CA ILE A 129 -2.96 -1.23 -11.77
C ILE A 129 -3.34 -0.12 -10.79
N LEU A 130 -3.55 1.10 -11.29
CA LEU A 130 -3.89 2.25 -10.47
C LEU A 130 -5.27 2.08 -9.81
N LEU A 131 -6.28 1.63 -10.56
CA LEU A 131 -7.62 1.38 -10.03
C LEU A 131 -7.63 0.31 -8.94
N VAL A 132 -6.92 -0.81 -9.15
CA VAL A 132 -6.84 -1.89 -8.16
C VAL A 132 -6.14 -1.42 -6.89
N THR A 133 -5.00 -0.73 -7.02
CA THR A 133 -4.26 -0.23 -5.86
C THR A 133 -5.02 0.86 -5.10
N MET A 134 -5.70 1.76 -5.83
CA MET A 134 -6.54 2.79 -5.23
C MET A 134 -7.78 2.19 -4.55
N ALA A 135 -8.39 1.15 -5.13
CA ALA A 135 -9.51 0.44 -4.50
C ALA A 135 -9.07 -0.31 -3.23
N CYS A 136 -7.88 -0.91 -3.22
CA CYS A 136 -7.31 -1.53 -2.02
C CYS A 136 -7.03 -0.49 -0.93
N ALA A 137 -6.42 0.64 -1.30
CA ALA A 137 -6.19 1.77 -0.39
C ALA A 137 -7.50 2.32 0.20
N ALA A 138 -8.52 2.52 -0.65
CA ALA A 138 -9.83 3.00 -0.23
C ALA A 138 -10.56 2.01 0.68
N ARG A 139 -10.38 0.69 0.48
CA ARG A 139 -10.93 -0.33 1.38
C ARG A 139 -10.24 -0.35 2.73
N GLU A 140 -8.93 -0.14 2.78
CA GLU A 140 -8.18 -0.09 4.03
C GLU A 140 -8.40 1.22 4.81
N ALA A 141 -8.75 2.29 4.10
CA ALA A 141 -9.15 3.56 4.71
C ALA A 141 -10.56 3.53 5.34
N ARG A 142 -11.38 2.52 5.04
CA ARG A 142 -12.71 2.38 5.67
C ARG A 142 -12.55 1.89 7.12
N PRO A 143 -13.32 2.46 8.08
CA PRO A 143 -13.22 2.11 9.50
C PRO A 143 -13.44 0.62 9.76
#